data_AF-A0A931ZSW6-F1
#
_entry.id   AF-A0A931ZSW6-F1
#
_cell.length_a   1.000
_cell.length_b   1.000
_cell.length_c   1.000
_cell.angle_alpha   90.00
_cell.angle_beta   90.00
_cell.angle_gamma   90.00
#
_symmetry.space_group_name_H-M   'P 1'
#
loop_
_entity.id
_entity.type
_entity.pdbx_description
1 polymer ?
#
loop_
_entity_poly.entity_id
_entity_poly.type
_entity_poly.pdbx_seq_one_letter_code
_entity_poly.pdbx_strand_id
1 'polypeptide(L)'
;MDQTGFRPAWWLPGPHAQTLGARWLRSREGETALRRERVQLPDGDFLDLDFSDLDPRLPLVVVLHGLEGSARSTYALEMYRALRARDI
;
A
#
# COMPACT_ATOMS: atom_id res chain seq x y z
N MET A 1 -25.58 -1.32 -20.45
CA MET A 1 -24.48 -1.13 -19.48
C MET A 1 -23.45 -2.19 -19.80
N ASP A 2 -22.41 -1.79 -20.55
CA ASP A 2 -21.32 -2.68 -20.94
C ASP A 2 -20.53 -3.02 -19.67
N GLN A 3 -20.75 -4.22 -19.13
CA GLN A 3 -19.97 -4.69 -18.00
C GLN A 3 -18.60 -5.07 -18.54
N THR A 4 -17.60 -4.22 -18.33
CA THR A 4 -16.21 -4.61 -18.55
C THR A 4 -15.90 -5.79 -17.62
N GLY A 5 -16.12 -7.00 -18.13
CA GLY A 5 -15.99 -8.24 -17.39
C GLY A 5 -14.55 -8.42 -16.95
N PHE A 6 -14.35 -8.75 -15.67
CA PHE A 6 -13.05 -9.15 -15.16
C PHE A 6 -12.46 -10.26 -16.04
N ARG A 7 -11.30 -10.01 -16.64
CA ARG A 7 -10.56 -11.02 -17.43
C ARG A 7 -9.39 -11.52 -16.57
N PRO A 8 -9.44 -12.76 -16.08
CA PRO A 8 -8.33 -13.30 -15.29
C PRO A 8 -7.08 -13.42 -16.15
N ALA A 9 -5.91 -13.34 -15.52
CA ALA A 9 -4.65 -13.63 -16.20
C ALA A 9 -4.70 -15.07 -16.73
N TRP A 10 -4.50 -15.25 -18.04
CA TRP A 10 -4.63 -16.53 -18.72
C TRP A 10 -3.71 -17.63 -18.17
N TRP A 11 -2.60 -17.23 -17.53
CA TRP A 11 -1.61 -18.11 -16.91
C TRP A 11 -1.85 -18.35 -15.40
N LEU A 12 -2.89 -17.76 -14.80
CA LEU A 12 -3.37 -18.04 -13.44
C LEU A 12 -4.82 -18.56 -13.44
N PRO A 13 -5.07 -19.76 -14.02
CA PRO A 13 -6.42 -20.29 -14.14
C PRO A 13 -6.98 -20.79 -12.80
N GLY A 14 -8.31 -20.82 -12.69
CA GLY A 14 -9.02 -21.38 -11.55
C GLY A 14 -9.10 -20.45 -10.32
N PRO A 15 -9.81 -20.88 -9.27
CA PRO A 15 -10.18 -20.00 -8.14
C PRO A 15 -9.03 -19.68 -7.18
N HIS A 16 -7.94 -20.44 -7.18
CA HIS A 16 -6.87 -20.32 -6.18
C HIS A 16 -5.53 -19.83 -6.74
N ALA A 17 -5.27 -20.03 -8.03
CA ALA A 17 -3.97 -19.70 -8.63
C ALA A 17 -3.66 -18.20 -8.53
N GLN A 18 -4.66 -17.33 -8.62
CA GLN A 18 -4.47 -15.88 -8.48
C GLN A 18 -4.06 -15.48 -7.07
N THR A 19 -4.70 -16.04 -6.05
CA THR A 19 -4.37 -15.81 -4.64
C THR A 19 -2.97 -16.31 -4.31
N LEU A 20 -2.61 -17.50 -4.80
CA LEU A 20 -1.27 -18.05 -4.64
C LEU A 20 -0.26 -17.22 -5.43
N GLY A 21 -0.52 -16.94 -6.71
CA GLY A 21 0.36 -16.16 -7.58
C GLY A 21 0.70 -14.80 -6.99
N ALA A 22 -0.27 -14.11 -6.38
CA ALA A 22 -0.02 -12.85 -5.68
C ALA A 22 1.05 -13.00 -4.59
N ARG A 23 1.14 -14.14 -3.90
CA ARG A 23 2.21 -14.40 -2.91
C ARG A 23 3.60 -14.52 -3.55
N TRP A 24 3.69 -15.08 -4.74
CA TRP A 24 4.97 -15.37 -5.40
C TRP A 24 5.50 -14.18 -6.20
N LEU A 25 4.60 -13.37 -6.76
CA LEU A 25 4.93 -12.19 -7.57
C LEU A 25 5.23 -10.94 -6.75
N ARG A 26 4.83 -10.91 -5.48
CA ARG A 26 5.07 -9.76 -4.59
C ARG A 26 6.57 -9.50 -4.45
N SER A 27 6.95 -8.22 -4.48
CA SER A 27 8.34 -7.82 -4.27
C SER A 27 8.83 -8.26 -2.89
N ARG A 28 10.05 -8.81 -2.85
CA ARG A 28 10.76 -9.15 -1.61
C ARG A 28 11.70 -8.03 -1.16
N GLU A 29 11.64 -6.87 -1.80
CA GLU A 29 12.48 -5.75 -1.44
C GLU A 29 12.27 -5.39 0.04
N GLY A 30 13.32 -4.82 0.63
CA GLY A 30 13.33 -4.43 2.03
C GLY A 30 12.31 -3.35 2.36
N GLU A 31 12.15 -3.10 3.65
CA GLU A 31 11.17 -2.15 4.17
C GLU A 31 11.40 -0.75 3.60
N THR A 32 10.31 -0.04 3.29
CA THR A 32 10.40 1.39 3.01
C THR A 32 10.71 2.09 4.32
N ALA A 33 11.78 2.89 4.34
CA ALA A 33 12.08 3.73 5.50
C ALA A 33 10.94 4.74 5.67
N LEU A 34 10.22 4.61 6.78
CA LEU A 34 9.13 5.50 7.16
C LEU A 34 9.48 6.12 8.52
N ARG A 35 9.31 7.44 8.61
CA ARG A 35 9.40 8.17 9.86
C ARG A 35 8.01 8.30 10.45
N ARG A 36 7.80 7.71 11.63
CA ARG A 36 6.55 7.85 12.37
C ARG A 36 6.50 9.18 13.12
N GLU A 37 5.35 9.83 13.04
CA GLU A 37 4.95 10.97 13.86
C GLU A 37 3.63 10.64 14.53
N ARG A 38 3.58 10.74 15.86
CA ARG A 38 2.36 10.51 16.64
C ARG A 38 1.78 11.84 17.08
N VAL A 39 0.52 12.08 16.71
CA VAL A 39 -0.25 13.24 17.14
C VAL A 39 -1.17 12.81 18.28
N GLN A 40 -1.09 13.48 19.43
CA GLN A 40 -2.04 13.30 20.52
C GLN A 40 -3.31 14.09 20.24
N LEU A 41 -4.47 13.50 20.49
CA LEU A 41 -5.77 14.10 20.26
C LEU A 41 -6.37 14.64 21.57
N PRO A 42 -7.27 15.65 21.52
CA PRO A 42 -7.85 16.24 22.72
C PRO A 42 -8.69 15.28 23.58
N ASP A 43 -9.15 14.17 23.01
CA ASP A 43 -9.90 13.12 23.70
C ASP A 43 -9.02 12.08 24.41
N GLY A 44 -7.69 12.23 24.29
CA GLY A 44 -6.71 11.32 24.89
C GLY A 44 -6.35 10.12 24.02
N ASP A 45 -6.87 10.05 22.79
CA ASP A 45 -6.42 9.09 21.79
C ASP A 45 -5.25 9.65 20.95
N PHE A 46 -4.80 8.91 19.94
CA PHE A 46 -3.67 9.27 19.09
C PHE A 46 -3.89 8.94 17.62
N LEU A 47 -3.17 9.68 16.76
CA LEU A 47 -3.01 9.38 15.34
C LEU A 47 -1.55 9.10 15.04
N ASP A 48 -1.27 7.92 14.49
CA ASP A 48 0.05 7.60 13.92
C ASP A 48 0.08 7.96 12.44
N LEU A 49 1.03 8.82 12.06
CA LEU A 49 1.33 9.22 10.70
C LEU A 49 2.71 8.70 10.32
N ASP A 50 2.80 7.88 9.28
CA ASP A 50 4.07 7.36 8.78
C ASP A 50 4.42 8.07 7.46
N PHE A 51 5.53 8.83 7.46
CA PHE A 51 5.99 9.62 6.32
C PHE A 51 7.20 8.96 5.65
N SER A 52 7.24 8.99 4.32
CA SER A 52 8.48 8.70 3.59
C SER A 52 9.28 9.99 3.43
N ASP A 53 10.59 9.95 3.65
CA ASP A 53 11.46 11.10 3.43
C ASP A 53 11.67 11.30 1.92
N LEU A 54 10.79 12.11 1.32
CA LEU A 54 10.75 12.50 -0.08
C LEU A 54 10.80 14.02 -0.23
N ASP A 55 11.04 14.49 -1.46
CA ASP A 55 11.04 15.93 -1.77
C ASP A 55 9.66 16.53 -1.46
N PRO A 56 9.57 17.56 -0.60
CA PRO A 56 8.30 18.18 -0.20
C PRO A 56 7.56 18.90 -1.35
N ARG A 57 8.17 19.02 -2.54
CA ARG A 57 7.54 19.57 -3.75
C ARG A 57 6.72 18.53 -4.51
N LEU A 58 6.85 17.24 -4.19
CA LEU A 58 6.04 16.19 -4.79
C LEU A 58 4.59 16.24 -4.29
N PRO A 59 3.63 15.69 -5.05
CA PRO A 59 2.25 15.60 -4.59
C PRO A 59 2.13 14.85 -3.26
N LEU A 60 1.29 15.33 -2.36
CA LEU A 60 1.00 14.62 -1.12
C LEU A 60 -0.03 13.51 -1.38
N VAL A 61 0.36 12.26 -1.14
CA VAL A 61 -0.56 11.11 -1.19
C VAL A 61 -0.83 10.58 0.21
N VAL A 62 -2.11 10.48 0.56
CA VAL A 62 -2.56 9.90 1.83
C VAL A 62 -3.03 8.47 1.57
N VAL A 63 -2.39 7.51 2.23
CA VAL A 63 -2.76 6.10 2.21
C VAL A 63 -3.41 5.76 3.54
N LEU A 64 -4.69 5.38 3.49
CA LEU A 64 -5.44 4.94 4.64
C LEU A 64 -5.48 3.41 4.66
N HIS A 65 -5.11 2.81 5.78
CA HIS A 65 -5.28 1.37 5.98
C HIS A 65 -6.65 1.05 6.59
N GLY A 66 -7.14 -0.17 6.33
CA GLY A 66 -8.33 -0.69 7.00
C GLY A 66 -8.07 -1.05 8.47
N LEU A 67 -9.12 -1.52 9.14
CA LEU A 67 -9.00 -2.12 10.47
C LEU A 67 -7.97 -3.26 10.47
N GLU A 68 -7.22 -3.39 11.55
CA GLU A 68 -6.12 -4.36 11.72
C GLU A 68 -4.92 -4.17 10.76
N GLY A 69 -4.94 -3.12 9.94
CA GLY A 69 -3.82 -2.71 9.09
C GLY A 69 -2.79 -1.84 9.82
N SER A 70 -1.69 -1.57 9.12
CA SER A 70 -0.73 -0.52 9.47
C SER A 70 -0.03 -0.02 8.20
N ALA A 71 0.78 1.03 8.31
CA ALA A 71 1.65 1.46 7.22
C ALA A 71 2.63 0.36 6.75
N ARG A 72 2.85 -0.69 7.56
CA ARG A 72 3.75 -1.80 7.23
C ARG A 72 3.01 -3.01 6.64
N SER A 73 1.69 -2.92 6.46
CA SER A 73 0.94 -3.94 5.74
C SER A 73 1.47 -4.08 4.31
N THR A 74 1.55 -5.32 3.83
CA THR A 74 2.21 -5.62 2.55
C THR A 74 1.65 -4.83 1.37
N TYR A 75 0.33 -4.66 1.29
CA TYR A 75 -0.29 -3.87 0.21
C TYR A 75 0.09 -2.38 0.28
N ALA A 76 0.26 -1.83 1.49
CA ALA A 76 0.65 -0.44 1.70
C ALA A 76 2.09 -0.22 1.24
N LEU A 77 3.00 -1.12 1.61
CA LEU A 77 4.40 -1.10 1.15
C LEU A 77 4.52 -1.17 -0.38
N GLU A 78 3.77 -2.07 -1.03
CA GLU A 78 3.73 -2.16 -2.49
C GLU A 78 3.20 -0.87 -3.13
N MET A 79 2.19 -0.24 -2.50
CA MET A 79 1.66 1.04 -2.98
C MET A 79 2.68 2.18 -2.82
N TYR A 80 3.39 2.26 -1.69
CA TYR A 80 4.46 3.25 -1.50
C TYR A 80 5.57 3.09 -2.53
N ARG A 81 5.97 1.85 -2.86
CA ARG A 81 6.93 1.57 -3.93
C ARG A 81 6.44 2.04 -5.28
N ALA A 82 5.18 1.72 -5.60
CA ALA A 82 4.56 2.11 -6.86
C ALA A 82 4.43 3.64 -7.01
N LEU A 83 4.17 4.36 -5.92
CA LEU A 83 4.12 5.82 -5.87
C LEU A 83 5.52 6.43 -6.02
N ARG A 84 6.49 5.96 -5.23
CA ARG A 84 7.90 6.39 -5.32
C ARG A 84 8.49 6.18 -6.72
N ALA A 85 8.18 5.06 -7.39
CA ALA A 85 8.64 4.80 -8.75
C ALA A 85 8.05 5.76 -9.81
N ARG A 86 7.04 6.55 -9.44
CA ARG A 86 6.39 7.57 -10.28
C ARG A 86 6.76 8.99 -9.86
N ASP A 87 7.64 9.15 -8.88
CA ASP A 87 7.93 10.43 -8.21
C ASP A 87 6.63 11.10 -7.70
N ILE A 88 5.77 10.30 -7.06
CA ILE A 88 4.57 10.73 -6.35
C ILE A 88 4.66 10.25 -4.90
#